data_AF-A0A388KC91-F1
#
_entry.id   AF-A0A388KC91-F1
#
_cell.length_a   1.000
_cell.length_b   1.000
_cell.length_c   1.000
_cell.angle_alpha   90.00
_cell.angle_beta   90.00
_cell.angle_gamma   90.00
#
_symmetry.space_group_name_H-M   'P 1'
#
loop_
_entity.id
_entity.type
_entity.pdbx_description
1 polymer ?
#
loop_
_entity_poly.entity_id
_entity_poly.type
_entity_poly.pdbx_seq_one_letter_code
_entity_poly.pdbx_strand_id
1 'polypeptide(L)'
;MQQQSGQPQVPGGNGVHGQSTYYGGGRSWPRKEDSDDRINMLFAFIESQQQEKEELRRAELEKKRLEEEKRKLDEAIQREEAERRRTEELVDARAAQAFSKQLQQLEERVKGHVHSTIDARLPTPEQRDSTLRDNLPRYMHDSDPETRRGLRAMITPSQKRRLVLDDEVLQPDDQVELVTPQVTRRRSTIARGKAPTGAEEKKKGVVASCSKLGVVDFVLELKESLQAKKVPELKQMCKNKNIKFIVKDQAIKELVAAEARLAYEGWLDGVDSGGTKKEKGSSAVEGAVPAK
;
A
#
# COMPACT_ATOMS: atom_id res chain seq x y z
N MET A 1 16.22 -8.48 27.39
CA MET A 1 16.73 -9.83 27.08
C MET A 1 17.57 -9.75 25.82
N GLN A 2 18.91 -9.85 25.95
CA GLN A 2 19.84 -9.81 24.82
C GLN A 2 19.79 -11.15 24.08
N GLN A 3 19.34 -11.14 22.82
CA GLN A 3 19.44 -12.30 21.94
C GLN A 3 20.83 -12.27 21.30
N GLN A 4 21.67 -13.24 21.69
CA GLN A 4 22.94 -13.52 21.04
C GLN A 4 22.66 -14.29 19.75
N SER A 5 22.92 -13.66 18.61
CA SER A 5 22.88 -14.28 17.29
C SER A 5 24.11 -15.19 17.12
N GLY A 6 23.89 -16.50 17.18
CA GLY A 6 24.90 -17.50 16.86
C GLY A 6 25.27 -17.44 15.38
N GLN A 7 26.55 -17.16 15.09
CA GLN A 7 27.13 -17.32 13.76
C GLN A 7 27.16 -18.81 13.37
N PRO A 8 26.75 -19.19 12.16
CA PRO A 8 27.00 -20.53 11.64
C PRO A 8 28.49 -20.68 11.30
N GLN A 9 29.17 -21.56 12.03
CA GLN A 9 30.52 -22.02 11.68
C GLN A 9 30.46 -22.76 10.33
N VAL A 10 31.19 -22.24 9.35
CA VAL A 10 31.40 -22.88 8.07
C VAL A 10 32.43 -24.01 8.28
N PRO A 11 32.15 -25.28 7.91
CA PRO A 11 33.12 -26.35 8.04
C PRO A 11 34.28 -26.08 7.07
N GLY A 12 35.45 -25.81 7.64
CA GLY A 12 36.71 -25.72 6.92
C GLY A 12 36.99 -27.04 6.21
N GLY A 13 36.89 -27.02 4.89
CA GLY A 13 37.27 -28.13 4.03
C GLY A 13 38.77 -28.40 4.17
N ASN A 14 39.11 -29.45 4.93
CA ASN A 14 40.44 -30.03 4.94
C ASN A 14 40.70 -30.63 3.55
N GLY A 15 41.42 -29.89 2.72
CA GLY A 15 42.03 -30.38 1.49
C GLY A 15 43.13 -31.39 1.80
N VAL A 16 42.73 -32.64 2.05
CA VAL A 16 43.66 -33.77 2.13
C VAL A 16 44.22 -34.02 0.72
N HIS A 17 45.48 -33.65 0.55
CA HIS A 17 46.26 -33.93 -0.64
C HIS A 17 46.30 -35.44 -0.88
N GLY A 18 45.88 -35.83 -2.08
CA GLY A 18 45.98 -37.20 -2.55
C GLY A 18 47.43 -37.67 -2.55
N GLN A 19 47.73 -38.65 -1.70
CA GLN A 19 48.82 -39.58 -1.96
C GLN A 19 48.26 -40.81 -2.66
N SER A 20 48.31 -40.70 -3.98
CA SER A 20 48.47 -41.76 -4.96
C SER A 20 49.23 -42.97 -4.41
N THR A 21 48.52 -44.06 -4.10
CA THR A 21 49.08 -45.41 -3.92
C THR A 21 48.72 -46.24 -5.16
N TYR A 22 49.54 -46.11 -6.20
CA TYR A 22 49.63 -47.13 -7.23
C TYR A 22 50.43 -48.31 -6.67
N TYR A 23 50.09 -49.52 -7.14
CA TYR A 23 50.76 -50.81 -6.88
C TYR A 23 50.31 -51.58 -5.64
N GLY A 24 49.26 -52.37 -5.83
CA GLY A 24 48.82 -53.42 -4.91
C GLY A 24 47.79 -54.34 -5.56
N GLY A 25 48.12 -54.91 -6.72
CA GLY A 25 47.30 -55.91 -7.42
C GLY A 25 47.28 -57.26 -6.68
N GLY A 26 46.77 -57.28 -5.45
CA GLY A 26 46.38 -58.50 -4.77
C GLY A 26 45.01 -58.92 -5.28
N ARG A 27 44.92 -60.08 -5.94
CA ARG A 27 43.64 -60.72 -6.24
C ARG A 27 42.97 -61.06 -4.91
N SER A 28 42.20 -60.09 -4.38
CA SER A 28 41.29 -60.30 -3.27
C SER A 28 40.25 -61.30 -3.74
N TRP A 29 40.43 -62.56 -3.35
CA TRP A 29 39.38 -63.55 -3.45
C TRP A 29 38.19 -63.00 -2.68
N PRO A 30 36.96 -63.03 -3.23
CA PRO A 30 35.79 -62.55 -2.51
C PRO A 30 35.75 -63.29 -1.18
N ARG A 31 35.99 -62.57 -0.09
CA ARG A 31 35.76 -63.09 1.26
C ARG A 31 34.32 -63.60 1.23
N LYS A 32 34.15 -64.88 1.54
CA LYS A 32 32.82 -65.42 1.77
C LYS A 32 32.20 -64.54 2.87
N GLU A 33 31.05 -63.94 2.57
CA GLU A 33 30.27 -63.24 3.60
C GLU A 33 30.04 -64.22 4.74
N ASP A 34 30.59 -63.89 5.91
CA ASP A 34 30.36 -64.68 7.10
C ASP A 34 28.87 -64.58 7.45
N SER A 35 28.26 -65.68 7.91
CA SER A 35 26.83 -65.70 8.24
C SER A 35 26.43 -64.61 9.23
N ASP A 36 27.38 -64.22 10.07
CA ASP A 36 27.23 -63.20 11.10
C ASP A 36 27.05 -61.80 10.50
N ASP A 37 27.67 -61.51 9.35
CA ASP A 37 27.50 -60.22 8.65
C ASP A 37 26.08 -60.08 8.10
N ARG A 38 25.48 -61.18 7.62
CA ARG A 38 24.09 -61.19 7.14
C ARG A 38 23.10 -60.96 8.27
N ILE A 39 23.35 -61.54 9.44
CA ILE A 39 22.52 -61.34 10.64
C ILE A 39 22.65 -59.89 11.14
N ASN A 40 23.86 -59.36 11.19
CA ASN A 40 24.11 -57.96 11.58
C ASN A 40 23.45 -56.96 10.62
N MET A 41 23.47 -57.24 9.31
CA MET A 41 22.79 -56.43 8.30
C MET A 41 21.27 -56.42 8.50
N LEU A 42 20.67 -57.56 8.88
CA LEU A 42 19.24 -57.63 9.17
C LEU A 42 18.85 -56.82 10.42
N PHE A 43 19.67 -56.87 11.47
CA PHE A 43 19.43 -56.06 12.67
C PHE A 43 19.55 -54.56 12.38
N ALA A 44 20.57 -54.14 11.63
CA ALA A 44 20.73 -52.74 11.23
C ALA A 44 19.54 -52.26 10.38
N PHE A 45 18.99 -53.10 9.51
CA PHE A 45 17.80 -52.77 8.73
C PHE A 45 16.55 -52.60 9.62
N ILE A 46 16.35 -53.48 10.60
CA ILE A 46 15.21 -53.38 11.54
C ILE A 46 15.35 -52.13 12.43
N GLU A 47 16.55 -51.85 12.93
CA GLU A 47 16.83 -50.66 13.73
C GLU A 47 16.64 -49.38 12.91
N SER A 48 17.12 -49.36 11.66
CA SER A 48 16.89 -48.26 10.73
C SER A 48 15.39 -48.02 10.46
N GLN A 49 14.60 -49.07 10.28
CA GLN A 49 13.15 -48.96 10.11
C GLN A 49 12.45 -48.42 11.37
N GLN A 50 12.91 -48.82 12.55
CA GLN A 50 12.39 -48.27 13.81
C GLN A 50 12.76 -46.80 13.99
N GLN A 51 14.01 -46.44 13.68
CA GLN A 51 14.50 -45.08 13.78
C GLN A 51 13.77 -44.15 12.80
N GLU A 52 13.60 -44.56 11.53
CA GLU A 52 12.85 -43.80 10.52
C GLU A 52 11.40 -43.55 10.98
N LYS A 53 10.76 -44.56 11.58
CA LYS A 53 9.40 -44.43 12.12
C LYS A 53 9.33 -43.49 13.33
N GLU A 54 10.34 -43.49 14.19
CA GLU A 54 10.41 -42.56 15.33
C GLU A 54 10.67 -41.13 14.86
N GLU A 55 11.58 -40.94 13.90
CA GLU A 55 11.87 -39.63 13.29
C GLU A 55 10.63 -39.07 12.58
N LEU A 56 9.86 -39.90 11.87
CA LEU A 56 8.59 -39.49 11.27
C LEU A 56 7.58 -39.02 12.33
N ARG A 57 7.50 -39.70 13.48
CA ARG A 57 6.64 -39.27 14.59
C ARG A 57 7.10 -37.95 15.22
N ARG A 58 8.41 -37.74 15.35
CA ARG A 58 8.95 -36.46 15.85
C ARG A 58 8.66 -35.32 14.87
N ALA A 59 8.88 -35.53 13.58
CA ALA A 59 8.58 -34.56 12.54
C ALA A 59 7.07 -34.22 12.46
N GLU A 60 6.19 -35.19 12.65
CA GLU A 60 4.74 -34.95 12.68
C GLU A 60 4.32 -34.07 13.87
N LEU A 61 4.88 -34.33 15.06
CA LEU A 61 4.61 -33.51 16.25
C LEU A 61 5.15 -32.09 16.08
N GLU A 62 6.36 -31.93 15.53
CA GLU A 62 6.94 -30.61 15.25
C GLU A 62 6.10 -29.83 14.23
N LYS A 63 5.64 -30.51 13.17
CA LYS A 63 4.71 -29.92 12.19
C LYS A 63 3.42 -29.44 12.85
N LYS A 64 2.85 -30.22 13.78
CA LYS A 64 1.65 -29.82 14.54
C LYS A 64 1.89 -28.57 15.40
N ARG A 65 3.08 -28.43 16.01
CA ARG A 65 3.42 -27.21 16.79
C ARG A 65 3.53 -25.98 15.90
N LEU A 66 4.15 -26.11 14.73
CA LEU A 66 4.29 -25.00 13.78
C LEU A 66 2.93 -24.58 13.20
N GLU A 67 2.02 -25.54 12.96
CA GLU A 67 0.67 -25.23 12.48
C GLU A 67 -0.17 -24.52 13.55
N GLU A 68 -0.07 -24.95 14.82
CA GLU A 68 -0.72 -24.25 15.94
C GLU A 68 -0.16 -22.84 16.15
N GLU A 69 1.16 -22.66 16.02
CA GLU A 69 1.81 -21.34 16.12
C GLU A 69 1.37 -20.42 14.99
N LYS A 70 1.30 -20.93 13.75
CA LYS A 70 0.73 -20.18 12.61
C LYS A 70 -0.71 -19.77 12.86
N ARG A 71 -1.54 -20.69 13.36
CA ARG A 71 -2.94 -20.41 13.69
C ARG A 71 -3.07 -19.30 14.75
N LYS A 72 -2.20 -19.31 15.78
CA LYS A 72 -2.17 -18.25 16.80
C LYS A 72 -1.74 -16.90 16.23
N LEU A 73 -0.80 -16.91 15.30
CA LEU A 73 -0.32 -15.70 14.63
C LEU A 73 -1.42 -15.09 13.74
N ASP A 74 -2.12 -15.91 12.97
CA ASP A 74 -3.24 -15.45 12.14
C ASP A 74 -4.40 -14.90 13.00
N GLU A 75 -4.70 -15.55 14.13
CA GLU A 75 -5.69 -15.03 15.09
C GLU A 75 -5.25 -13.70 15.72
N ALA A 76 -3.97 -13.54 16.04
CA ALA A 76 -3.43 -12.28 16.56
C ALA A 76 -3.52 -11.15 15.53
N ILE A 77 -3.20 -11.43 14.26
CA ILE A 77 -3.34 -10.47 13.15
C ILE A 77 -4.80 -10.05 13.01
N GLN A 78 -5.76 -10.98 13.07
CA GLN A 78 -7.19 -10.64 12.96
C GLN A 78 -7.67 -9.76 14.12
N ARG A 79 -7.17 -9.99 15.34
CA ARG A 79 -7.49 -9.13 16.48
C ARG A 79 -6.90 -7.73 16.33
N GLU A 80 -5.65 -7.63 15.91
CA GLU A 80 -4.99 -6.35 15.65
C GLU A 80 -5.69 -5.58 14.51
N GLU A 81 -6.10 -6.27 13.44
CA GLU A 81 -6.85 -5.65 12.34
C GLU A 81 -8.23 -5.16 12.80
N ALA A 82 -8.94 -5.94 13.63
CA ALA A 82 -10.22 -5.53 14.20
C ALA A 82 -10.07 -4.31 15.11
N GLU A 83 -8.99 -4.23 15.90
CA GLU A 83 -8.68 -3.06 16.72
C GLU A 83 -8.36 -1.83 15.84
N ARG A 84 -7.58 -2.03 14.77
CA ARG A 84 -7.28 -0.97 13.80
C ARG A 84 -8.56 -0.41 13.19
N ARG A 85 -9.49 -1.26 12.76
CA ARG A 85 -10.80 -0.82 12.23
C ARG A 85 -11.61 -0.01 13.24
N ARG A 86 -11.64 -0.43 14.51
CA ARG A 86 -12.31 0.35 15.57
C ARG A 86 -11.71 1.74 15.75
N THR A 87 -10.38 1.85 15.70
CA THR A 87 -9.72 3.16 15.83
C THR A 87 -9.98 4.04 14.62
N GLU A 88 -9.99 3.46 13.42
CA GLU A 88 -10.32 4.16 12.17
C GLU A 88 -11.76 4.68 12.19
N GLU A 89 -12.72 3.83 12.57
CA GLU A 89 -14.14 4.22 12.73
C GLU A 89 -14.33 5.36 13.75
N LEU A 90 -13.56 5.36 14.86
CA LEU A 90 -13.60 6.45 15.84
C LEU A 90 -13.07 7.77 15.28
N VAL A 91 -12.00 7.73 14.47
CA VAL A 91 -11.45 8.91 13.81
C VAL A 91 -12.44 9.45 12.77
N ASP A 92 -13.05 8.58 11.98
CA ASP A 92 -14.04 8.93 10.97
C ASP A 92 -15.31 9.51 11.60
N ALA A 93 -15.82 8.90 12.68
CA ALA A 93 -16.96 9.43 13.43
C ALA A 93 -16.66 10.84 13.98
N ARG A 94 -15.44 11.06 14.47
CA ARG A 94 -15.01 12.38 14.95
C ARG A 94 -14.91 13.41 13.82
N ALA A 95 -14.41 13.01 12.65
CA ALA A 95 -14.36 13.87 11.47
C ALA A 95 -15.78 14.23 11.00
N ALA A 96 -16.67 13.25 10.88
CA ALA A 96 -18.07 13.46 10.51
C ALA A 96 -18.79 14.41 11.49
N GLN A 97 -18.56 14.24 12.80
CA GLN A 97 -19.10 15.14 13.81
C GLN A 97 -18.58 16.58 13.65
N ALA A 98 -17.30 16.75 13.33
CA ALA A 98 -16.71 18.08 13.10
C ALA A 98 -17.33 18.76 11.87
N PHE A 99 -17.53 18.02 10.77
CA PHE A 99 -18.21 18.54 9.58
C PHE A 99 -19.67 18.91 9.85
N SER A 100 -20.40 18.07 10.61
CA SER A 100 -21.78 18.38 10.99
C SER A 100 -21.89 19.69 11.76
N LYS A 101 -20.95 19.98 12.66
CA LYS A 101 -20.91 21.25 13.40
C LYS A 101 -20.63 22.44 12.48
N GLN A 102 -19.72 22.29 11.53
CA GLN A 102 -19.45 23.35 10.55
C GLN A 102 -20.66 23.63 9.65
N LEU A 103 -21.38 22.58 9.23
CA LEU A 103 -22.61 22.73 8.45
C LEU A 103 -23.71 23.46 9.24
N GLN A 104 -23.92 23.09 10.51
CA GLN A 104 -24.86 23.78 11.38
C GLN A 104 -24.50 25.25 11.58
N GLN A 105 -23.21 25.55 11.83
CA GLN A 105 -22.74 26.93 11.97
C GLN A 105 -22.95 27.73 10.68
N LEU A 106 -22.72 27.12 9.51
CA LEU A 106 -22.97 27.76 8.23
C LEU A 106 -24.46 28.03 8.04
N GLU A 107 -25.33 27.07 8.38
CA GLU A 107 -26.78 27.21 8.31
C GLU A 107 -27.27 28.37 9.19
N GLU A 108 -26.77 28.48 10.43
CA GLU A 108 -27.09 29.58 11.33
C GLU A 108 -26.63 30.93 10.78
N ARG A 109 -25.42 31.00 10.19
CA ARG A 109 -24.93 32.23 9.56
C ARG A 109 -25.76 32.64 8.35
N VAL A 110 -26.16 31.68 7.51
CA VAL A 110 -27.03 31.93 6.36
C VAL A 110 -28.40 32.40 6.83
N LYS A 111 -29.01 31.74 7.83
CA LYS A 111 -30.27 32.16 8.43
C LYS A 111 -30.15 33.58 9.00
N GLY A 112 -29.13 33.87 9.80
CA GLY A 112 -28.92 35.21 10.36
C GLY A 112 -28.74 36.28 9.28
N HIS A 113 -28.00 35.98 8.21
CA HIS A 113 -27.83 36.92 7.10
C HIS A 113 -29.13 37.16 6.32
N VAL A 114 -29.92 36.11 6.07
CA VAL A 114 -31.22 36.22 5.41
C VAL A 114 -32.20 37.04 6.26
N HIS A 115 -32.31 36.76 7.56
CA HIS A 115 -33.18 37.53 8.46
C HIS A 115 -32.73 39.00 8.53
N SER A 116 -31.43 39.26 8.73
CA SER A 116 -30.90 40.62 8.74
C SER A 116 -31.14 41.37 7.41
N THR A 117 -31.05 40.69 6.28
CA THR A 117 -31.32 41.28 4.97
C THR A 117 -32.81 41.58 4.77
N ILE A 118 -33.67 40.69 5.24
CA ILE A 118 -35.14 40.86 5.23
C ILE A 118 -35.51 42.05 6.14
N ASP A 119 -34.99 42.11 7.36
CA ASP A 119 -35.28 43.17 8.32
C ASP A 119 -34.74 44.54 7.86
N ALA A 120 -33.59 44.56 7.16
CA ALA A 120 -33.03 45.80 6.62
C ALA A 120 -33.75 46.30 5.36
N ARG A 121 -34.35 45.40 4.55
CA ARG A 121 -35.05 45.76 3.30
C ARG A 121 -36.55 45.92 3.45
N LEU A 122 -37.19 45.20 4.35
CA LEU A 122 -38.60 45.39 4.63
C LEU A 122 -38.75 46.57 5.59
N PRO A 123 -39.49 47.62 5.21
CA PRO A 123 -39.87 48.66 6.16
C PRO A 123 -40.59 47.98 7.33
N THR A 124 -40.30 48.42 8.55
CA THR A 124 -40.98 47.92 9.75
C THR A 124 -42.50 48.04 9.57
N PRO A 125 -43.31 47.16 10.19
CA PRO A 125 -44.76 47.19 10.03
C PRO A 125 -45.35 48.59 10.31
N GLU A 126 -44.81 49.31 11.29
CA GLU A 126 -45.18 50.71 11.55
C GLU A 126 -44.87 51.65 10.38
N GLN A 127 -43.70 51.48 9.75
CA GLN A 127 -43.31 52.28 8.59
C GLN A 127 -44.15 51.90 7.35
N ARG A 128 -44.54 50.63 7.19
CA ARG A 128 -45.49 50.22 6.15
C ARG A 128 -46.86 50.85 6.36
N ASP A 129 -47.34 50.86 7.59
CA ASP A 129 -48.64 51.44 7.94
C ASP A 129 -48.64 52.96 7.75
N SER A 130 -47.54 53.66 8.08
CA SER A 130 -47.40 55.09 7.79
C SER A 130 -47.37 55.35 6.28
N THR A 131 -46.59 54.56 5.53
CA THR A 131 -46.50 54.69 4.07
C THR A 131 -47.85 54.41 3.40
N LEU A 132 -48.61 53.42 3.89
CA LEU A 132 -49.97 53.15 3.44
C LEU A 132 -50.90 54.31 3.76
N ARG A 133 -50.87 54.83 5.00
CA ARG A 133 -51.69 55.98 5.40
C ARG A 133 -51.36 57.25 4.62
N ASP A 134 -50.10 57.48 4.26
CA ASP A 134 -49.69 58.67 3.50
C ASP A 134 -50.01 58.56 2.00
N ASN A 135 -49.99 57.34 1.44
CA ASN A 135 -50.29 57.12 0.02
C ASN A 135 -51.78 56.91 -0.28
N LEU A 136 -52.59 56.47 0.71
CA LEU A 136 -54.02 56.25 0.53
C LEU A 136 -54.78 57.52 0.09
N PRO A 137 -54.52 58.73 0.65
CA PRO A 137 -55.13 59.97 0.21
C PRO A 137 -54.76 60.35 -1.23
N ARG A 138 -53.50 60.10 -1.64
CA ARG A 138 -53.07 60.33 -3.02
C ARG A 138 -53.83 59.45 -4.01
N TYR A 139 -54.01 58.17 -3.68
CA TYR A 139 -54.78 57.25 -4.52
C TYR A 139 -56.27 57.61 -4.59
N MET A 140 -56.84 58.14 -3.50
CA MET A 140 -58.22 58.62 -3.49
C MET A 140 -58.41 59.94 -4.27
N HIS A 141 -57.37 60.77 -4.37
CA HIS A 141 -57.40 62.02 -5.16
C HIS A 141 -57.03 61.84 -6.64
N ASP A 142 -56.17 60.87 -6.99
CA ASP A 142 -55.75 60.58 -8.38
C ASP A 142 -56.71 59.66 -9.14
N SER A 143 -57.79 59.17 -8.52
CA SER A 143 -58.86 58.44 -9.21
C SER A 143 -59.80 59.39 -9.96
N ASP A 144 -59.25 60.18 -10.86
CA ASP A 144 -60.01 60.83 -11.93
C ASP A 144 -60.08 59.85 -13.12
N PRO A 145 -61.25 59.28 -13.44
CA PRO A 145 -61.36 58.11 -14.33
C PRO A 145 -61.01 58.38 -15.81
N GLU A 146 -60.66 59.60 -16.21
CA GLU A 146 -60.63 59.98 -17.63
C GLU A 146 -59.31 59.78 -18.39
N THR A 147 -58.19 59.41 -17.75
CA THR A 147 -56.88 59.32 -18.46
C THR A 147 -56.18 57.96 -18.48
N ARG A 148 -56.72 56.89 -17.86
CA ARG A 148 -56.06 55.55 -17.85
C ARG A 148 -56.33 54.67 -19.08
N ARG A 149 -56.39 55.26 -20.27
CA ARG A 149 -56.55 54.54 -21.55
C ARG A 149 -55.25 54.57 -22.37
N GLY A 150 -54.14 54.11 -21.81
CA GLY A 150 -52.85 54.12 -22.51
C GLY A 150 -51.90 53.03 -22.05
N LEU A 151 -51.64 52.07 -22.94
CA LEU A 151 -50.62 51.02 -22.86
C LEU A 151 -50.76 50.00 -21.71
N ARG A 152 -51.68 49.07 -21.93
CA ARG A 152 -51.64 47.72 -21.36
C ARG A 152 -50.43 46.98 -21.97
N ALA A 153 -49.24 47.18 -21.40
CA ALA A 153 -48.07 46.39 -21.75
C ALA A 153 -48.36 44.93 -21.39
N MET A 154 -48.37 44.08 -22.41
CA MET A 154 -48.56 42.64 -22.33
C MET A 154 -47.40 42.03 -21.54
N ILE A 155 -47.58 41.87 -20.24
CA ILE A 155 -46.69 41.04 -19.42
C ILE A 155 -46.92 39.61 -19.86
N THR A 156 -46.08 39.13 -20.78
CA THR A 156 -46.03 37.72 -21.15
C THR A 156 -45.58 36.92 -19.93
N PRO A 157 -46.36 35.93 -19.47
CA PRO A 157 -45.95 35.04 -18.38
C PRO A 157 -44.84 34.13 -18.92
N SER A 158 -43.59 34.57 -18.80
CA SER A 158 -42.43 33.79 -19.19
C SER A 158 -42.28 32.59 -18.26
N GLN A 159 -42.69 31.45 -18.81
CA GLN A 159 -42.11 30.12 -18.63
C GLN A 159 -41.90 29.67 -17.18
N LYS A 160 -42.93 28.98 -16.69
CA LYS A 160 -42.82 27.93 -15.68
C LYS A 160 -41.73 26.94 -16.12
N ARG A 161 -40.49 27.14 -15.68
CA ARG A 161 -39.47 26.08 -15.68
C ARG A 161 -39.99 25.04 -14.69
N ARG A 162 -40.56 23.96 -15.25
CA ARG A 162 -40.85 22.74 -14.51
C ARG A 162 -39.54 22.29 -13.88
N LEU A 163 -39.42 22.48 -12.58
CA LEU A 163 -38.44 21.79 -11.76
C LEU A 163 -38.87 20.32 -11.80
N VAL A 164 -38.20 19.54 -12.64
CA VAL A 164 -38.30 18.08 -12.59
C VAL A 164 -37.53 17.69 -11.35
N LEU A 165 -38.23 17.53 -10.22
CA LEU A 165 -37.73 16.69 -9.13
C LEU A 165 -37.84 15.26 -9.66
N ASP A 166 -36.70 14.67 -10.04
CA ASP A 166 -36.57 13.22 -10.04
C ASP A 166 -36.64 12.79 -8.57
N ASP A 167 -37.84 12.43 -8.13
CA ASP A 167 -38.06 11.58 -6.95
C ASP A 167 -37.51 10.19 -7.29
N GLU A 168 -36.19 10.03 -7.22
CA GLU A 168 -35.62 8.70 -7.02
C GLU A 168 -35.91 8.29 -5.57
N VAL A 169 -37.10 7.71 -5.40
CA VAL A 169 -37.46 6.88 -4.27
C VAL A 169 -36.48 5.70 -4.26
N LEU A 170 -35.39 5.87 -3.53
CA LEU A 170 -34.55 4.79 -3.03
C LEU A 170 -35.45 3.88 -2.18
N GLN A 171 -35.90 2.78 -2.79
CA GLN A 171 -36.38 1.64 -2.02
C GLN A 171 -35.20 1.09 -1.20
N PRO A 172 -35.40 0.76 0.09
CA PRO A 172 -34.47 -0.07 0.82
C PRO A 172 -34.67 -1.53 0.36
N ASP A 173 -33.91 -1.96 -0.65
CA ASP A 173 -33.75 -3.38 -0.91
C ASP A 173 -32.73 -3.94 0.09
N ASP A 174 -33.26 -4.49 1.18
CA ASP A 174 -32.55 -5.44 2.04
C ASP A 174 -32.25 -6.70 1.22
N GLN A 175 -31.16 -6.70 0.45
CA GLN A 175 -30.52 -7.96 0.04
C GLN A 175 -29.00 -7.91 0.20
N VAL A 176 -28.59 -8.74 1.15
CA VAL A 176 -27.23 -9.18 1.42
C VAL A 176 -26.71 -9.93 0.19
N GLU A 177 -25.84 -9.32 -0.61
CA GLU A 177 -24.92 -10.10 -1.44
C GLU A 177 -23.61 -9.34 -1.68
N LEU A 178 -22.51 -9.98 -1.27
CA LEU A 178 -21.13 -9.54 -1.49
C LEU A 178 -20.87 -9.36 -2.99
N VAL A 179 -20.79 -8.11 -3.46
CA VAL A 179 -20.11 -7.80 -4.73
C VAL A 179 -19.25 -6.56 -4.55
N THR A 180 -17.98 -6.72 -4.92
CA THR A 180 -16.90 -5.74 -4.84
C THR A 180 -17.17 -4.48 -5.69
N PRO A 181 -16.72 -3.29 -5.26
CA PRO A 181 -16.95 -2.07 -6.04
C PRO A 181 -16.09 -2.01 -7.30
N GLN A 182 -16.74 -2.10 -8.46
CA GLN A 182 -16.19 -1.80 -9.77
C GLN A 182 -16.14 -0.27 -9.95
N VAL A 183 -14.94 0.28 -10.00
CA VAL A 183 -14.67 1.72 -10.20
C VAL A 183 -15.22 2.18 -11.55
N THR A 184 -16.28 3.00 -11.52
CA THR A 184 -16.87 3.62 -12.71
C THR A 184 -16.01 4.79 -13.19
N ARG A 185 -15.39 4.55 -14.35
CA ARG A 185 -14.58 5.44 -15.16
C ARG A 185 -15.42 6.62 -15.72
N ARG A 186 -15.11 7.85 -15.31
CA ARG A 186 -15.58 9.06 -16.03
C ARG A 186 -14.92 9.13 -17.41
N ARG A 187 -15.79 9.19 -18.42
CA ARG A 187 -15.49 9.24 -19.85
C ARG A 187 -15.20 10.69 -20.25
N SER A 188 -13.95 11.01 -20.58
CA SER A 188 -13.62 12.19 -21.37
C SER A 188 -13.43 11.76 -22.83
N THR A 189 -14.18 12.41 -23.71
CA THR A 189 -14.28 12.14 -25.14
C THR A 189 -13.14 12.81 -25.91
N ILE A 190 -12.17 12.06 -26.45
CA ILE A 190 -11.39 12.49 -27.64
C ILE A 190 -11.02 11.27 -28.51
N ALA A 191 -11.36 11.40 -29.79
CA ALA A 191 -10.83 10.78 -31.00
C ALA A 191 -10.58 9.25 -31.06
N ARG A 192 -11.41 8.63 -31.90
CA ARG A 192 -11.23 7.33 -32.54
C ARG A 192 -9.98 7.37 -33.43
N GLY A 193 -8.91 6.68 -33.01
CA GLY A 193 -7.67 6.55 -33.78
C GLY A 193 -6.98 5.21 -33.49
N LYS A 194 -7.12 4.30 -34.45
CA LYS A 194 -6.24 3.18 -34.86
C LYS A 194 -5.18 2.70 -33.84
N ALA A 195 -5.29 1.42 -33.46
CA ALA A 195 -4.35 0.68 -32.62
C ALA A 195 -2.88 0.86 -33.05
N PRO A 196 -1.97 1.11 -32.08
CA PRO A 196 -0.56 0.85 -32.25
C PRO A 196 -0.13 -0.33 -31.35
N THR A 197 0.26 -1.40 -32.01
CA THR A 197 1.24 -2.36 -31.53
C THR A 197 2.51 -1.65 -31.05
N GLY A 198 2.94 -1.95 -29.83
CA GLY A 198 4.35 -1.98 -29.42
C GLY A 198 5.13 -0.68 -29.54
N ALA A 199 4.95 0.22 -28.57
CA ALA A 199 6.00 1.16 -28.20
C ALA A 199 6.04 1.23 -26.68
N GLU A 200 7.14 0.79 -26.09
CA GLU A 200 7.48 1.10 -24.69
C GLU A 200 7.50 2.62 -24.54
N GLU A 201 6.38 3.18 -24.10
CA GLU A 201 6.32 4.56 -23.64
C GLU A 201 7.27 4.66 -22.44
N LYS A 202 8.48 5.14 -22.71
CA LYS A 202 9.36 5.73 -21.70
C LYS A 202 8.60 6.90 -21.08
N LYS A 203 7.76 6.59 -20.09
CA LYS A 203 7.09 7.57 -19.23
C LYS A 203 8.18 8.53 -18.79
N LYS A 204 8.06 9.80 -19.21
CA LYS A 204 8.91 10.90 -18.72
C LYS A 204 8.89 10.78 -17.21
N GLY A 205 10.06 10.50 -16.64
CA GLY A 205 10.22 10.16 -15.23
C GLY A 205 9.44 11.14 -14.38
N VAL A 206 8.39 10.65 -13.73
CA VAL A 206 7.88 11.31 -12.53
C VAL A 206 9.11 11.35 -11.64
N VAL A 207 9.65 12.55 -11.44
CA VAL A 207 10.77 12.80 -10.55
C VAL A 207 10.30 12.26 -9.21
N ALA A 208 10.77 11.05 -8.88
CA ALA A 208 10.38 10.38 -7.66
C ALA A 208 10.74 11.34 -6.54
N SER A 209 9.72 11.81 -5.81
CA SER A 209 9.94 12.79 -4.76
C SER A 209 11.06 12.24 -3.88
N CYS A 210 12.15 13.00 -3.67
CA CYS A 210 13.28 12.59 -2.86
C CYS A 210 12.94 12.54 -1.35
N SER A 211 11.68 12.23 -1.01
CA SER A 211 11.22 12.02 0.34
C SER A 211 11.40 10.55 0.72
N LYS A 212 11.59 10.26 2.03
CA LYS A 212 11.69 8.88 2.52
C LYS A 212 10.44 8.06 2.19
N LEU A 213 9.27 8.69 2.20
CA LEU A 213 8.00 8.09 1.79
C LEU A 213 8.00 7.74 0.29
N GLY A 214 8.51 8.63 -0.55
CA GLY A 214 8.60 8.39 -2.00
C GLY A 214 9.46 7.19 -2.38
N VAL A 215 10.51 6.88 -1.62
CA VAL A 215 11.33 5.67 -1.83
C VAL A 215 10.51 4.40 -1.56
N VAL A 216 9.70 4.42 -0.49
CA VAL A 216 8.85 3.28 -0.12
C VAL A 216 7.78 3.05 -1.19
N ASP A 217 7.11 4.12 -1.63
CA ASP A 217 6.09 4.04 -2.67
C ASP A 217 6.68 3.52 -4.00
N PHE A 218 7.86 4.02 -4.38
CA PHE A 218 8.58 3.54 -5.57
C PHE A 218 8.90 2.04 -5.50
N VAL A 219 9.41 1.57 -4.36
CA VAL A 219 9.75 0.15 -4.16
C VAL A 219 8.51 -0.74 -4.22
N LEU A 220 7.39 -0.29 -3.65
CA LEU A 220 6.11 -1.02 -3.69
C LEU A 220 5.54 -1.09 -5.11
N GLU A 221 5.47 0.05 -5.82
CA GLU A 221 5.00 0.11 -7.20
C GLU A 221 5.87 -0.76 -8.14
N LEU A 222 7.19 -0.68 -7.97
CA LEU A 222 8.12 -1.47 -8.77
C LEU A 222 7.94 -2.97 -8.50
N LYS A 223 7.78 -3.37 -7.24
CA LYS A 223 7.55 -4.77 -6.86
C LYS A 223 6.26 -5.30 -7.49
N GLU A 224 5.16 -4.55 -7.41
CA GLU A 224 3.87 -4.92 -8.00
C GLU A 224 4.00 -5.09 -9.52
N SER A 225 4.66 -4.14 -10.19
CA SER A 225 4.89 -4.20 -11.64
C SER A 225 5.71 -5.43 -12.06
N LEU A 226 6.68 -5.87 -11.26
CA LEU A 226 7.50 -7.04 -11.53
C LEU A 226 6.79 -8.35 -11.18
N GLN A 227 5.90 -8.36 -10.19
CA GLN A 227 5.07 -9.53 -9.85
C GLN A 227 4.11 -9.88 -10.98
N ALA A 228 3.55 -8.88 -11.67
CA ALA A 228 2.66 -9.03 -12.81
C ALA A 228 3.36 -9.60 -14.07
N LYS A 229 4.70 -9.48 -14.17
CA LYS A 229 5.47 -9.99 -15.33
C LYS A 229 5.61 -11.51 -15.33
N LYS A 230 5.71 -12.07 -16.53
CA LYS A 230 5.91 -13.51 -16.73
C LYS A 230 7.35 -13.90 -16.41
N VAL A 231 7.55 -15.15 -15.94
CA VAL A 231 8.87 -15.72 -15.64
C VAL A 231 9.92 -15.54 -16.76
N PRO A 232 9.63 -15.78 -18.06
CA PRO A 232 10.62 -15.56 -19.13
C PRO A 232 11.11 -14.11 -19.23
N GLU A 233 10.23 -13.12 -19.01
CA GLU A 233 10.59 -11.71 -19.02
C GLU A 233 11.48 -11.35 -17.83
N LEU A 234 11.15 -11.86 -16.64
CA LEU A 234 11.98 -11.68 -15.44
C LEU A 234 13.37 -12.29 -15.63
N LYS A 235 13.47 -13.47 -16.24
CA LYS A 235 14.75 -14.12 -16.54
C LYS A 235 15.61 -13.26 -17.48
N GLN A 236 14.99 -12.63 -18.49
CA GLN A 236 15.67 -11.70 -19.39
C GLN A 236 16.14 -10.44 -18.65
N MET A 237 15.31 -9.85 -17.78
CA MET A 237 15.70 -8.70 -16.96
C MET A 237 16.85 -9.03 -16.01
N CYS A 238 16.83 -10.19 -15.36
CA CYS A 238 17.94 -10.66 -14.51
C CYS A 238 19.24 -10.83 -15.32
N LYS A 239 19.17 -11.40 -16.53
CA LYS A 239 20.33 -11.54 -17.42
C LYS A 239 20.93 -10.18 -17.79
N ASN A 240 20.09 -9.20 -18.11
CA ASN A 240 20.54 -7.84 -18.46
C ASN A 240 21.25 -7.13 -17.29
N LYS A 241 20.84 -7.42 -16.04
CA LYS A 241 21.45 -6.85 -14.82
C LYS A 241 22.52 -7.74 -14.17
N ASN A 242 22.93 -8.83 -14.83
CA ASN A 242 23.87 -9.82 -14.28
C ASN A 242 23.44 -10.44 -12.93
N ILE A 243 22.13 -10.64 -12.71
CA ILE A 243 21.57 -11.27 -11.52
C ILE A 243 21.29 -12.75 -11.81
N LYS A 244 21.70 -13.64 -10.90
CA LYS A 244 21.41 -15.08 -11.02
C LYS A 244 19.93 -15.36 -10.69
N PHE A 245 19.20 -15.91 -11.65
CA PHE A 245 17.80 -16.31 -11.44
C PHE A 245 17.73 -17.63 -10.66
N ILE A 246 17.11 -17.61 -9.47
CA ILE A 246 16.95 -18.80 -8.58
C ILE A 246 15.46 -19.15 -8.45
N VAL A 247 14.67 -18.28 -7.83
CA VAL A 247 13.21 -18.38 -7.66
C VAL A 247 12.57 -17.05 -8.06
N LYS A 248 11.31 -17.05 -8.53
CA LYS A 248 10.61 -15.85 -9.01
C LYS A 248 10.65 -14.72 -7.98
N ASP A 249 10.28 -15.00 -6.73
CA ASP A 249 10.23 -13.98 -5.68
C ASP A 249 11.60 -13.42 -5.31
N GLN A 250 12.63 -14.28 -5.27
CA GLN A 250 14.01 -13.84 -5.04
C GLN A 250 14.50 -12.95 -6.20
N ALA A 251 14.21 -13.34 -7.45
CA ALA A 251 14.57 -12.55 -8.62
C ALA A 251 13.91 -11.17 -8.61
N ILE A 252 12.63 -11.09 -8.20
CA ILE A 252 11.92 -9.80 -8.04
C ILE A 252 12.59 -8.96 -6.96
N LYS A 253 12.90 -9.54 -5.79
CA LYS A 253 13.57 -8.82 -4.70
C LYS A 253 14.91 -8.23 -5.13
N GLU A 254 15.75 -9.01 -5.81
CA GLU A 254 17.05 -8.56 -6.34
C GLU A 254 16.89 -7.49 -7.42
N LEU A 255 15.91 -7.64 -8.33
CA LEU A 255 15.63 -6.65 -9.38
C LEU A 255 15.15 -5.31 -8.80
N VAL A 256 14.28 -5.35 -7.79
CA VAL A 256 13.81 -4.16 -7.06
C VAL A 256 14.98 -3.49 -6.34
N ALA A 257 15.81 -4.26 -5.64
CA ALA A 257 16.98 -3.72 -4.94
C ALA A 257 18.00 -3.09 -5.90
N ALA A 258 18.20 -3.66 -7.10
CA ALA A 258 19.09 -3.12 -8.11
C ALA A 258 18.52 -1.82 -8.74
N GLU A 259 17.23 -1.77 -9.03
CA GLU A 259 16.60 -0.56 -9.60
C GLU A 259 16.49 0.57 -8.58
N ALA A 260 16.13 0.27 -7.33
CA ALA A 260 16.10 1.25 -6.26
C ALA A 260 17.50 1.82 -5.98
N ARG A 261 18.55 0.99 -6.06
CA ARG A 261 19.93 1.45 -6.00
C ARG A 261 20.27 2.40 -7.15
N LEU A 262 19.88 2.10 -8.39
CA LEU A 262 20.13 3.00 -9.52
C LEU A 262 19.35 4.32 -9.43
N ALA A 263 18.11 4.27 -8.95
CA ALA A 263 17.24 5.46 -8.85
C ALA A 263 17.62 6.37 -7.67
N TYR A 264 18.17 5.81 -6.60
CA TYR A 264 18.50 6.52 -5.35
C TYR A 264 19.97 6.37 -4.95
N GLU A 265 20.85 6.05 -5.90
CA GLU A 265 22.30 6.01 -5.70
C GLU A 265 22.76 7.39 -5.20
N GLY A 266 23.41 7.43 -4.02
CA GLY A 266 23.79 8.68 -3.35
C GLY A 266 22.81 9.20 -2.28
N TRP A 267 21.55 8.75 -2.23
CA TRP A 267 20.67 9.06 -1.09
C TRP A 267 20.89 8.12 0.09
N LEU A 268 21.16 6.84 -0.18
CA LEU A 268 21.33 5.81 0.86
C LEU A 268 22.73 5.75 1.46
N ASP A 269 23.77 6.15 0.72
CA ASP A 269 25.17 6.09 1.20
C ASP A 269 25.48 7.07 2.34
N GLY A 270 24.62 8.07 2.56
CA GLY A 270 24.80 9.08 3.61
C GLY A 270 24.37 8.66 5.02
N VAL A 271 23.57 7.61 5.18
CA VAL A 271 22.97 7.26 6.50
C VAL A 271 23.75 6.15 7.22
N ASP A 272 24.33 5.19 6.50
CA ASP A 272 25.05 4.07 7.14
C ASP A 272 26.57 4.28 7.24
N SER A 273 27.11 5.35 6.66
CA SER A 273 28.54 5.70 6.72
C SER A 273 28.95 6.46 8.00
N GLY A 274 28.00 6.77 8.90
CA GLY A 274 28.22 7.63 10.07
C GLY A 274 28.84 6.96 11.30
N GLY A 275 29.39 5.74 11.20
CA GLY A 275 29.50 4.86 12.35
C GLY A 275 30.83 4.19 12.68
N THR A 276 31.98 4.55 12.10
CA THR A 276 33.29 4.18 12.71
C THR A 276 34.39 5.17 12.29
N LYS A 277 34.26 6.44 12.68
CA LYS A 277 35.45 7.29 12.85
C LYS A 277 36.16 6.82 14.13
N LYS A 278 36.81 5.65 14.04
CA LYS A 278 37.80 5.23 15.03
C LYS A 278 38.95 6.22 14.85
N GLU A 279 39.02 7.21 15.73
CA GLU A 279 40.23 7.99 15.97
C GLU A 279 41.38 6.99 16.12
N LYS A 280 42.12 6.74 15.05
CA LYS A 280 43.49 6.28 15.17
C LYS A 280 44.25 7.49 15.67
N GLY A 281 44.35 7.59 16.99
CA GLY A 281 45.42 8.30 17.66
C GLY A 281 46.73 7.81 17.05
N SER A 282 47.24 8.62 16.11
CA SER A 282 48.58 8.51 15.56
C SER A 282 49.54 8.98 16.65
N SER A 283 49.84 8.10 17.61
CA SER A 283 51.00 8.27 18.46
C SER A 283 52.24 8.10 17.58
N ALA A 284 52.83 9.23 17.20
CA ALA A 284 54.17 9.30 16.67
C ALA A 284 55.12 8.69 17.72
N VAL A 285 55.63 7.48 17.44
CA VAL A 285 56.79 6.94 18.15
C VAL A 285 57.99 7.17 17.25
N GLU A 286 58.77 8.14 17.70
CA GLU A 286 60.11 8.52 17.28
C GLU A 286 61.02 7.29 17.29
N GLY A 287 61.45 6.85 16.11
CA GLY A 287 62.43 5.77 15.93
C GLY A 287 63.74 6.36 15.42
N ALA A 288 64.64 6.70 16.34
CA ALA A 288 65.99 7.17 16.06
C ALA A 288 66.81 6.13 15.29
N VAL A 289 67.47 6.58 14.23
CA VAL A 289 68.40 5.83 13.40
C VAL A 289 69.77 5.79 14.07
N PRO A 290 70.39 4.61 14.31
CA PRO A 290 71.80 4.55 14.67
C PRO A 290 72.71 4.68 13.44
N ALA A 291 73.65 5.62 13.51
CA ALA A 291 74.71 5.81 12.54
C ALA A 291 75.70 4.63 12.54
N LYS A 292 76.28 4.37 11.35
CA LYS A 292 77.42 3.49 11.15
C LYS A 292 78.73 4.21 11.43
#